data_AF-A0A519VZM5-F1
#
_entry.id   AF-A0A519VZM5-F1
#
_cell.length_a   1.000
_cell.length_b   1.000
_cell.length_c   1.000
_cell.angle_alpha   90.00
_cell.angle_beta   90.00
_cell.angle_gamma   90.00
#
_symmetry.space_group_name_H-M   'P 1'
#
loop_
_entity.id
_entity.type
_entity.pdbx_description
1 polymer ?
#
loop_
_entity_poly.entity_id
_entity_poly.type
_entity_poly.pdbx_seq_one_letter_code
_entity_poly.pdbx_strand_id
1 'polypeptide(L)'
;MNRSQFVTGSQKHRGNLPYAFTEQGVAMLSGVLRSEKAVEMNIAIMRAFVDIRKILLKQSNINEQLTEIKERIGEHDVQLNELYDAMDNLLDEKIAQLKWKDREKIGFKIDKK
;
A
#
# COMPACT_ATOMS: atom_id res chain seq x y z
N MET A 1 -24.05 -24.54 -29.60
CA MET A 1 -24.27 -23.84 -28.31
C MET A 1 -25.61 -23.11 -28.42
N ASN A 2 -26.71 -23.72 -27.97
CA ASN A 2 -28.05 -23.13 -28.09
C ASN A 2 -28.18 -21.97 -27.10
N ARG A 3 -28.61 -20.79 -27.57
CA ARG A 3 -28.78 -19.59 -26.72
C ARG A 3 -30.12 -18.91 -27.02
N SER A 4 -30.76 -18.40 -25.97
CA SER A 4 -32.11 -17.81 -26.01
C SER A 4 -32.13 -16.49 -26.78
N GLN A 5 -32.93 -16.44 -27.84
CA GLN A 5 -33.06 -15.30 -28.76
C GLN A 5 -33.72 -14.07 -28.11
N PHE A 6 -34.48 -14.26 -27.03
CA PHE A 6 -35.20 -13.21 -26.32
C PHE A 6 -34.32 -12.43 -25.33
N VAL A 7 -33.25 -13.05 -24.84
CA VAL A 7 -32.42 -12.49 -23.75
C VAL A 7 -31.17 -11.80 -24.30
N THR A 8 -30.65 -12.26 -25.42
CA THR A 8 -29.40 -11.72 -26.00
C THR A 8 -29.67 -10.79 -27.18
N GLY A 9 -29.18 -9.56 -27.10
CA GLY A 9 -29.17 -8.62 -28.22
C GLY A 9 -28.40 -9.13 -29.45
N SER A 10 -28.70 -8.54 -30.61
CA SER A 10 -28.06 -8.92 -31.88
C SER A 10 -26.54 -8.84 -31.79
N GLN A 11 -25.84 -9.65 -32.58
CA GLN A 11 -24.37 -9.76 -32.55
C GLN A 11 -23.65 -8.41 -32.69
N LYS A 12 -24.31 -7.43 -33.32
CA LYS A 12 -23.84 -6.06 -33.54
C LYS A 12 -23.91 -5.15 -32.29
N HIS A 13 -24.76 -5.46 -31.31
CA HIS A 13 -24.97 -4.65 -30.09
C HIS A 13 -24.50 -5.33 -28.80
N ARG A 14 -23.69 -6.39 -28.92
CA ARG A 14 -23.21 -7.22 -27.80
C ARG A 14 -22.09 -6.61 -26.96
N GLY A 15 -21.74 -5.34 -27.16
CA GLY A 15 -20.69 -4.66 -26.40
C GLY A 15 -21.08 -4.29 -24.97
N ASN A 16 -22.38 -4.27 -24.65
CA ASN A 16 -22.86 -3.83 -23.34
C ASN A 16 -23.02 -5.03 -22.41
N LEU A 17 -22.28 -5.02 -21.29
CA LEU A 17 -22.48 -5.97 -20.21
C LEU A 17 -23.92 -5.84 -19.69
N PRO A 18 -24.70 -6.93 -19.62
CA PRO A 18 -26.05 -6.85 -19.10
C PRO A 18 -26.00 -6.48 -17.62
N TYR A 19 -26.64 -5.36 -17.26
CA TYR A 19 -26.78 -4.93 -15.87
C TYR A 19 -27.58 -5.92 -15.00
N ALA A 20 -28.20 -6.95 -15.59
CA ALA A 20 -29.02 -7.94 -14.90
C ALA A 20 -28.30 -8.68 -13.74
N PHE A 21 -26.97 -8.67 -13.70
CA PHE A 21 -26.17 -9.30 -12.64
C PHE A 21 -25.47 -8.31 -11.71
N THR A 22 -25.77 -7.02 -11.80
CA THR A 22 -25.29 -6.03 -10.82
C THR A 22 -26.27 -5.91 -9.67
N GLU A 23 -25.83 -5.34 -8.54
CA GLU A 23 -26.67 -5.09 -7.37
C GLU A 23 -28.01 -4.40 -7.75
N GLN A 24 -27.94 -3.40 -8.62
CA GLN A 24 -29.10 -2.66 -9.12
C GLN A 24 -29.96 -3.49 -10.08
N GLY A 25 -29.37 -4.36 -10.90
CA GLY A 25 -30.12 -5.25 -11.79
C GLY A 25 -30.82 -6.39 -11.09
N VAL A 26 -30.20 -6.97 -10.07
CA VAL A 26 -30.83 -8.00 -9.22
C VAL A 26 -31.96 -7.36 -8.39
N ALA A 27 -31.76 -6.14 -7.87
CA ALA A 27 -32.82 -5.39 -7.22
C ALA A 27 -34.00 -5.11 -8.16
N MET A 28 -33.77 -4.72 -9.42
CA MET A 28 -34.85 -4.55 -10.41
C MET A 28 -35.57 -5.87 -10.71
N LEU A 29 -34.85 -6.99 -10.80
CA LEU A 29 -35.43 -8.31 -11.04
C LEU A 29 -36.34 -8.76 -9.89
N SER A 30 -36.02 -8.39 -8.64
CA SER A 30 -36.82 -8.69 -7.45
C SER A 30 -38.20 -8.01 -7.45
N GLY A 31 -38.35 -6.88 -8.15
CA GLY A 31 -39.65 -6.23 -8.35
C GLY A 31 -40.56 -7.00 -9.33
N VAL A 32 -39.97 -7.79 -10.23
CA VAL A 32 -40.67 -8.60 -11.24
C VAL A 32 -41.00 -9.99 -10.70
N LEU A 33 -40.10 -10.59 -9.92
CA LEU A 33 -40.27 -11.92 -9.35
C LEU A 33 -40.80 -11.85 -7.91
N ARG A 34 -42.11 -12.11 -7.74
CA ARG A 34 -42.82 -12.02 -6.45
C ARG A 34 -42.88 -13.32 -5.62
N SER A 35 -42.13 -14.37 -5.97
CA SER A 35 -42.15 -15.62 -5.19
C SER A 35 -41.30 -15.49 -3.92
N GLU A 36 -41.71 -16.14 -2.83
CA GLU A 36 -40.97 -16.12 -1.56
C GLU A 36 -39.50 -16.54 -1.72
N LYS A 37 -39.27 -17.58 -2.52
CA LYS A 37 -37.92 -18.06 -2.87
C LYS A 37 -37.09 -17.01 -3.63
N ALA A 38 -37.70 -16.24 -4.52
CA ALA A 38 -37.00 -15.19 -5.26
C ALA A 38 -36.63 -14.02 -4.35
N VAL A 39 -37.50 -13.67 -3.40
CA VAL A 39 -37.23 -12.63 -2.39
C VAL A 39 -36.06 -13.03 -1.51
N GLU A 40 -36.04 -14.26 -1.01
CA GLU A 40 -34.94 -14.77 -0.17
C GLU A 40 -33.60 -14.76 -0.91
N MET A 41 -33.59 -15.26 -2.15
CA MET A 41 -32.40 -15.25 -3.01
C MET A 41 -31.88 -13.84 -3.29
N ASN A 42 -32.77 -12.87 -3.54
CA ASN A 42 -32.39 -11.47 -3.75
C ASN A 42 -31.69 -10.90 -2.49
N ILE A 43 -32.25 -11.15 -1.30
CA ILE A 43 -31.64 -10.71 -0.04
C ILE A 43 -30.25 -11.32 0.14
N ALA A 44 -30.09 -12.62 -0.15
CA ALA A 44 -28.79 -13.30 -0.06
C ALA A 44 -27.75 -12.69 -1.02
N ILE A 45 -28.14 -12.42 -2.27
CA ILE A 45 -27.28 -11.81 -3.29
C ILE A 45 -26.84 -10.40 -2.86
N MET A 46 -27.78 -9.57 -2.40
CA MET A 46 -27.48 -8.22 -1.91
C MET A 46 -26.50 -8.23 -0.73
N ARG A 47 -26.67 -9.15 0.23
CA ARG A 47 -25.74 -9.32 1.35
C ARG A 47 -24.33 -9.66 0.89
N ALA A 48 -24.20 -10.58 -0.07
CA ALA A 48 -22.91 -10.95 -0.64
C ALA A 48 -22.21 -9.75 -1.29
N PHE A 49 -22.92 -8.92 -2.06
CA PHE A 49 -22.36 -7.71 -2.67
C PHE A 49 -21.88 -6.69 -1.63
N VAL A 50 -22.66 -6.48 -0.56
CA VAL A 50 -22.28 -5.58 0.54
C VAL A 50 -21.00 -6.08 1.23
N ASP A 51 -20.89 -7.37 1.50
CA ASP A 51 -19.73 -7.93 2.20
C ASP A 51 -18.47 -7.93 1.33
N ILE A 52 -18.59 -8.21 0.02
CA ILE A 52 -17.49 -8.03 -0.94
C ILE A 52 -17.01 -6.57 -0.92
N ARG A 53 -17.91 -5.59 -0.94
CA ARG A 53 -17.53 -4.17 -0.90
C ARG A 53 -16.84 -3.78 0.41
N LYS A 54 -17.30 -4.31 1.56
CA LYS A 54 -16.63 -4.10 2.85
C LYS A 54 -15.20 -4.64 2.85
N ILE A 55 -14.97 -5.83 2.27
CA ILE A 55 -13.64 -6.43 2.16
C ILE A 55 -12.73 -5.53 1.29
N LEU A 56 -13.23 -5.07 0.14
CA LEU A 56 -12.46 -4.18 -0.75
C LEU A 56 -12.09 -2.86 -0.07
N LEU A 57 -13.03 -2.24 0.67
CA LEU A 57 -12.77 -1.01 1.44
C LEU A 57 -11.81 -1.23 2.61
N LYS A 58 -11.78 -2.43 3.21
CA LYS A 58 -10.83 -2.76 4.26
C LYS A 58 -9.40 -2.88 3.70
N GLN A 59 -9.25 -3.39 2.47
CA GLN A 59 -7.95 -3.53 1.83
C GLN A 59 -7.34 -2.18 1.41
N SER A 60 -8.15 -1.19 1.01
CA SER A 60 -7.64 0.16 0.70
C SER A 60 -7.01 0.83 1.92
N ASN A 61 -7.60 0.65 3.10
CA ASN A 61 -7.05 1.18 4.35
C ASN A 61 -5.66 0.59 4.69
N ILE A 62 -5.45 -0.70 4.40
CA ILE A 62 -4.15 -1.37 4.63
C ILE A 62 -3.07 -0.83 3.68
N ASN A 63 -3.42 -0.57 2.41
CA ASN A 63 -2.48 0.00 1.45
C ASN A 63 -2.09 1.44 1.82
N GLU A 64 -3.04 2.25 2.30
CA GLU A 64 -2.75 3.59 2.81
C GLU A 64 -1.81 3.54 4.01
N GLN A 65 -2.10 2.68 5.01
CA GLN A 65 -1.23 2.50 6.17
C GLN A 65 0.18 2.02 5.80
N LEU A 66 0.29 1.10 4.83
CA LEU A 66 1.58 0.61 4.36
C LEU A 66 2.38 1.71 3.64
N THR A 67 1.68 2.61 2.94
CA THR A 67 2.30 3.75 2.24
C THR A 67 2.85 4.76 3.25
N GLU A 68 2.06 5.10 4.28
CA GLU A 68 2.50 5.97 5.37
C GLU A 68 3.73 5.41 6.11
N ILE A 69 3.75 4.10 6.40
CA ILE A 69 4.91 3.46 7.02
C ILE A 69 6.14 3.52 6.12
N LYS A 70 5.99 3.28 4.81
CA LYS A 70 7.11 3.37 3.85
C LYS A 70 7.70 4.78 3.76
N GLU A 71 6.85 5.80 3.73
CA GLU A 71 7.31 7.20 3.72
C GLU A 71 8.09 7.53 4.99
N ARG A 72 7.55 7.20 6.18
CA ARG A 72 8.25 7.43 7.44
C ARG A 72 9.60 6.71 7.53
N ILE A 73 9.68 5.45 7.07
CA ILE A 73 10.95 4.71 7.05
C ILE A 73 11.96 5.38 6.10
N GLY A 74 11.51 5.84 4.92
CA GLY A 74 12.37 6.57 3.99
C GLY A 74 12.92 7.88 4.57
N GLU A 75 12.13 8.62 5.34
CA GLU A 75 12.60 9.82 6.06
C GLU A 75 13.65 9.48 7.13
N HIS A 76 13.46 8.36 7.84
CA HIS A 76 14.43 7.90 8.84
C HIS A 76 15.77 7.50 8.23
N ASP A 77 15.80 6.88 7.04
CA ASP A 77 17.05 6.52 6.37
C ASP A 77 17.90 7.76 6.03
N VAL A 78 17.27 8.86 5.64
CA VAL A 78 17.97 10.14 5.37
C VAL A 78 18.59 10.69 6.66
N GLN A 79 17.81 10.75 7.74
CA GLN A 79 18.28 11.22 9.04
C GLN A 79 19.43 10.35 9.59
N LEU A 80 19.37 9.03 9.34
CA LEU A 80 20.39 8.10 9.78
C LEU A 80 21.72 8.35 9.05
N ASN A 81 21.67 8.60 7.74
CA ASN A 81 22.86 8.90 6.94
C ASN A 81 23.54 10.20 7.40
N GLU A 82 22.78 11.26 7.66
CA GLU A 82 23.33 12.51 8.21
C GLU A 82 24.01 12.31 9.56
N LEU A 83 23.43 11.44 10.40
CA LEU A 83 23.99 11.09 11.70
C LEU A 83 25.29 10.28 11.55
N TYR A 84 25.34 9.33 10.62
CA TYR A 84 26.57 8.59 10.29
C TYR A 84 27.68 9.52 9.79
N ASP A 85 27.38 10.43 8.86
CA ASP A 85 28.35 11.41 8.36
C ASP A 85 28.89 12.30 9.50
N ALA A 86 28.02 12.74 10.43
CA ALA A 86 28.44 13.51 11.58
C ALA A 86 29.35 12.70 12.54
N MET A 87 29.04 11.41 12.73
CA MET A 87 29.87 10.52 13.55
C MET A 87 31.25 10.26 12.92
N ASP A 88 31.30 10.01 11.61
CA ASP A 88 32.55 9.79 10.88
C ASP A 88 33.44 11.03 10.94
N ASN A 89 32.88 12.22 10.71
CA ASN A 89 33.62 13.48 10.84
C ASN A 89 34.19 13.68 12.26
N LEU A 90 33.40 13.36 13.30
CA LEU A 90 33.85 13.48 14.69
C LEU A 90 34.96 12.47 15.03
N LEU A 91 34.87 11.25 14.49
CA LEU A 91 35.90 10.23 14.65
C LEU A 91 37.21 10.65 13.96
N ASP A 92 37.13 11.20 12.76
CA ASP A 92 38.29 11.71 12.02
C ASP A 92 38.97 12.88 12.76
N GLU A 93 38.21 13.83 13.30
CA GLU A 93 38.76 14.89 14.14
C GLU A 93 39.48 14.34 15.39
N LYS A 94 38.87 13.36 16.06
CA LYS A 94 39.48 12.70 17.22
C LYS A 94 40.77 11.98 16.87
N ILE A 95 40.79 11.26 15.75
CA ILE A 95 41.98 10.54 15.25
C ILE A 95 43.09 11.54 14.89
N ALA A 96 42.75 12.65 14.23
CA ALA A 96 43.72 13.70 13.89
C ALA A 96 44.33 14.34 15.15
N GLN A 97 43.53 14.59 16.18
CA GLN A 97 44.02 15.11 17.47
C GLN A 97 44.97 14.14 18.18
N LEU A 98 44.67 12.83 18.15
CA LEU A 98 45.54 11.80 18.72
C LEU A 98 46.87 11.71 17.96
N LYS A 99 46.83 11.64 16.62
CA LYS A 99 48.04 11.68 15.79
C LYS A 99 48.89 12.92 16.03
N TRP A 100 48.25 14.08 16.22
CA TRP A 100 48.95 15.31 16.58
C TRP A 100 49.62 15.18 17.95
N LYS A 101 48.95 14.63 18.98
CA LYS A 101 49.53 14.48 20.33
C LYS A 101 50.69 13.49 20.38
N ASP A 102 50.63 12.39 19.63
CA ASP A 102 51.63 11.32 19.62
C ASP A 102 52.80 11.56 18.66
N ARG A 103 52.82 12.71 17.97
CA ARG A 103 53.91 13.03 17.05
C ARG A 103 55.26 13.16 17.76
N GLU A 104 56.32 12.68 17.12
CA GLU A 104 57.68 12.93 17.60
C GLU A 104 57.95 14.44 17.59
N LYS A 105 58.18 15.00 18.79
CA LYS A 105 58.51 16.42 18.94
C LYS A 105 59.92 16.66 18.45
N ILE A 106 60.02 17.31 17.29
CA ILE A 106 61.28 17.81 16.73
C ILE A 106 61.67 19.11 17.43
N GLY A 107 62.84 19.10 18.06
CA GLY A 107 63.39 20.24 18.81
C GLY A 107 64.59 19.83 19.66
N PHE A 108 65.34 20.83 20.14
CA PHE A 108 66.52 20.61 20.98
C PHE A 108 66.11 20.05 22.35
N LYS A 109 66.42 18.77 22.61
CA LYS A 109 66.23 18.14 23.92
C LYS A 109 67.45 18.45 24.79
N ILE A 110 67.26 19.27 25.82
CA ILE A 110 68.28 19.49 26.85
C ILE A 110 68.23 18.29 27.79
N ASP A 111 69.18 17.35 27.64
CA ASP A 111 69.36 16.28 28.62
C ASP A 111 69.79 16.91 29.95
N LYS A 112 68.93 16.80 30.97
CA LYS A 112 69.28 17.18 32.33
C LYS A 112 70.15 16.08 32.93
N LYS A 113 71.41 16.43 33.17
CA LYS A 113 72.40 15.67 33.92
C LYS A 113 72.05 15.63 35.41
#